data_AF-A0A1I0YY65-F1
#
_entry.id   AF-A0A1I0YY65-F1
#
_cell.length_a   1.000
_cell.length_b   1.000
_cell.length_c   1.000
_cell.angle_alpha   90.00
_cell.angle_beta   90.00
_cell.angle_gamma   90.00
#
_symmetry.space_group_name_H-M   'P 1'
#
loop_
_entity.id
_entity.type
_entity.pdbx_description
1 polymer ?
#
loop_
_entity_poly.entity_id
_entity_poly.type
_entity_poly.pdbx_seq_one_letter_code
_entity_poly.pdbx_strand_id
1 'polypeptide(L)' 'MNKDDEKNNKTIKKEIVKDKKGSYVSEVQEFNKPADYEEAFKQYYPKKDV' A
#
# COMPACT_ATOMS: atom_id res chain seq x y z
N MET A 1 -14.48 16.15 2.68
CA MET A 1 -13.76 14.85 2.64
C MET A 1 -14.25 14.03 3.81
N ASN A 2 -15.04 12.98 3.53
CA ASN A 2 -15.58 12.11 4.56
C ASN A 2 -14.46 11.18 5.07
N LYS A 3 -14.30 11.10 6.39
CA LYS A 3 -13.30 10.25 7.08
C LYS A 3 -13.49 8.75 6.83
N ASP A 4 -14.59 8.36 6.21
CA ASP A 4 -14.97 6.96 5.99
C ASP A 4 -14.40 6.34 4.70
N ASP A 5 -13.97 7.15 3.72
CA ASP A 5 -13.33 6.65 2.49
C ASP A 5 -11.91 6.09 2.75
N GLU A 6 -11.25 6.53 3.82
CA GLU A 6 -9.87 6.13 4.14
C GLU A 6 -9.76 4.67 4.61
N LYS A 7 -10.87 4.07 5.05
CA LYS A 7 -10.89 2.68 5.58
C LYS A 7 -10.89 1.61 4.49
N ASN A 8 -11.18 1.96 3.23
CA ASN A 8 -11.32 0.99 2.13
C ASN A 8 -10.12 0.94 1.19
N ASN A 9 -9.12 1.83 1.36
CA ASN A 9 -7.96 1.88 0.48
C ASN A 9 -6.79 0.99 0.92
N LYS A 10 -6.93 0.23 2.02
CA LYS A 10 -5.88 -0.66 2.49
C LYS A 10 -6.41 -2.00 2.99
N THR A 11 -5.67 -3.05 2.67
CA THR A 11 -5.85 -4.41 3.19
C THR A 11 -4.71 -4.72 4.13
N ILE A 12 -5.04 -5.17 5.35
CA ILE A 12 -4.03 -5.55 6.36
C ILE A 12 -4.05 -7.07 6.48
N LYS A 13 -2.92 -7.71 6.17
CA LYS A 13 -2.70 -9.15 6.38
C LYS A 13 -1.79 -9.35 7.59
N LYS A 14 -2.22 -10.21 8.52
CA LYS A 14 -1.44 -10.57 9.71
C LYS A 14 -1.14 -12.06 9.70
N GLU A 15 0.13 -12.41 9.85
CA GLU A 15 0.57 -13.79 9.98
C GLU A 15 1.53 -13.95 11.16
N ILE A 16 1.46 -15.10 11.84
CA ILE A 16 2.39 -15.45 12.90
C ILE A 16 3.55 -16.21 12.26
N VAL A 17 4.71 -15.57 12.20
CA VAL A 17 5.93 -16.19 11.67
C VAL A 17 6.71 -16.80 12.83
N LYS A 18 7.08 -18.07 12.70
CA LYS A 18 7.96 -18.77 13.66
C LYS A 18 9.32 -18.99 13.03
N ASP A 19 10.36 -18.44 13.64
CA ASP A 19 11.75 -18.63 13.24
C ASP A 19 12.61 -19.08 14.44
N LYS A 20 13.90 -19.34 14.22
CA LYS A 20 14.87 -19.79 15.24
C LYS A 20 14.99 -18.83 16.43
N LYS A 21 14.61 -17.57 16.27
CA LYS A 21 14.65 -16.52 17.30
C LYS A 21 13.34 -16.38 18.10
N GLY A 22 12.28 -17.11 17.75
CA GLY A 22 10.97 -17.03 18.39
C GLY A 22 9.83 -16.78 17.41
N SER A 23 8.65 -16.45 17.94
CA SER A 23 7.46 -16.14 17.15
C SER A 23 7.21 -14.64 17.14
N TYR A 24 6.92 -14.06 15.97
CA TYR A 24 6.54 -12.66 15.83
C TYR A 24 5.34 -12.51 14.90
N VAL A 25 4.62 -11.39 15.04
CA VAL A 25 3.51 -11.04 14.16
C VAL A 25 4.06 -10.22 13.00
N SER A 26 3.91 -10.74 11.79
CA SER A 26 4.18 -9.99 10.56
C SER A 26 2.88 -9.32 10.10
N GLU A 27 2.91 -8.01 9.90
CA GLU A 27 1.78 -7.23 9.36
C GLU A 27 2.18 -6.66 8.01
N VAL A 28 1.47 -7.09 6.95
CA VAL A 28 1.64 -6.57 5.59
C VAL A 28 0.46 -5.68 5.27
N GLN A 29 0.74 -4.45 4.85
CA GLN A 29 -0.27 -3.48 4.44
C GLN A 29 -0.23 -3.34 2.91
N GLU A 30 -1.31 -3.72 2.24
CA GLU A 30 -1.49 -3.56 0.81
C GLU A 30 -2.42 -2.38 0.55
N PHE A 31 -1.98 -1.42 -0.27
CA PHE A 31 -2.78 -0.24 -0.61
C PHE A 31 -3.36 -0.39 -2.01
N ASN A 32 -4.66 -0.11 -2.16
CA ASN A 32 -5.26 0.00 -3.47
C ASN A 32 -4.72 1.28 -4.14
N LYS A 33 -4.38 1.17 -5.43
CA LYS A 33 -4.02 2.36 -6.21
C LYS A 33 -5.30 3.16 -6.46
N PRO A 34 -5.32 4.48 -6.18
CA PRO A 34 -6.44 5.31 -6.59
C PRO A 34 -6.57 5.30 -8.12
N ALA A 35 -7.78 5.47 -8.63
CA ALA A 35 -8.04 5.44 -10.08
C ALA A 35 -7.16 6.43 -10.87
N ASP A 36 -6.85 7.57 -10.26
CA ASP A 36 -6.04 8.63 -10.85
C ASP A 36 -4.52 8.47 -10.62
N TYR A 37 -4.08 7.40 -9.93
CA TYR A 37 -2.68 7.22 -9.55
C TYR A 37 -1.72 7.35 -10.73
N GLU A 38 -2.04 6.72 -11.86
CA GLU A 38 -1.17 6.74 -13.04
C GLU A 38 -1.12 8.10 -13.72
N GLU A 39 -2.22 8.85 -13.73
CA GLU A 39 -2.27 10.19 -14.32
C GLU A 39 -1.45 11.16 -13.47
N ALA A 40 -1.70 11.21 -12.16
CA ALA A 40 -0.90 11.97 -11.21
C ALA A 40 0.59 11.58 -11.27
N PHE A 41 0.90 10.28 -11.32
CA PHE A 41 2.28 9.81 -11.38
C PHE A 41 3.02 10.34 -12.63
N LYS A 42 2.38 10.34 -13.79
CA LYS A 42 2.94 10.88 -15.05
C LYS A 42 3.17 12.39 -14.99
N GLN A 43 2.33 13.15 -14.30
CA GLN A 43 2.51 14.59 -14.14
C GLN A 43 3.75 14.94 -13.31
N TYR A 44 4.02 14.18 -12.24
CA TYR A 44 5.17 14.40 -11.36
C TYR A 44 6.47 13.77 -11.87
N TYR A 45 6.37 12.66 -12.59
CA TYR A 45 7.50 11.97 -13.21
C TYR A 45 7.27 11.89 -14.73
N PRO A 46 7.33 13.02 -15.44
CA PRO A 46 7.32 12.97 -16.89
C PRO A 46 8.52 12.13 -17.31
N LYS A 47 8.26 11.06 -18.06
CA LYS A 47 9.32 10.28 -18.67
C LYS A 47 10.17 11.27 -19.47
N LYS A 48 11.41 11.50 -19.05
CA LYS A 48 12.40 12.09 -19.94
C LYS A 48 12.57 11.05 -21.05
N ASP A 49 12.05 11.34 -22.23
CA ASP A 49 12.50 10.68 -23.45
C ASP A 49 14.04 10.76 -23.44
N VAL A 50 14.67 9.60 -23.35
CA VAL A 50 16.12 9.43 -23.51
C VAL A 50 16.38 9.00 -24.94
#